data_AF-A0A176RVU3-F1
#
_entry.id   AF-A0A176RVU3-F1
#
_cell.length_a   1.000
_cell.length_b   1.000
_cell.length_c   1.000
_cell.angle_alpha   90.00
_cell.angle_beta   90.00
_cell.angle_gamma   90.00
#
_symmetry.space_group_name_H-M   'P 1'
#
loop_
_entity.id
_entity.type
_entity.pdbx_description
1 polymer ?
#
loop_
_entity_poly.entity_id
_entity_poly.type
_entity_poly.pdbx_seq_one_letter_code
_entity_poly.pdbx_strand_id
1 'polypeptide(L)'
;MPGDEYRFVLQNEPPKREYCVQYRESEFDFISRLLEEEGIFYFFEHHDNKHILVMGDSPSAHKAIQGESQIIFHEPRPGQVADEPHIYSFNYTEEILSGKVSLKDYNFKKPALNLKGEKTGDKNTELEVYDYPGKFDEPGRGNNLAKVRLEEYQTVKKEGSGATTCTHFAAGFFFTMEEYPRDDFNKKYLITQHQISGSQPQVLEETAGESGSSFSSSFECIPFEVPYRPDRVTPKPVVEGSQTAIVVGPKGEEIYTNEHGQVKVQFHWDREGKMDEKSSCWIRVSQLWAGRRWGAMYIPRIDQEVIVDFLEGDPDRPIITGRVYHGTNKPPYPLPAEKTKSTIKSDSSKGGGGFNEIRFEDKKGKEEVYIQAEKDRNELVKNDMSTNVKHDQSLTVHHDRTKTIKHNETITIDGTSTKTIDKTTSITIKTGTYSHDVADNTATYHVKKALTENYDDTQTTTVNKKIKIESKADIEITAATQIKLKTGESTLLMKSDGTIEIKGLNIKIEGIAIAIEGGVTVAIHGGMVTSKADTVHNTSGALVESKGTATNTVKGGVVLLNP
;
A
#
# COMPACT_ATOMS: atom_id res chain seq x y z
N MET A 1 7.80 33.27 -34.09
CA MET A 1 8.10 34.66 -34.49
C MET A 1 9.59 34.91 -34.33
N PRO A 2 10.26 35.58 -35.28
CA PRO A 2 11.60 36.13 -35.09
C PRO A 2 11.68 36.95 -33.80
N GLY A 3 12.84 36.91 -33.12
CA GLY A 3 13.01 37.54 -31.81
C GLY A 3 12.91 39.06 -31.78
N ASP A 4 12.81 39.72 -32.94
CA ASP A 4 12.71 41.18 -33.10
C ASP A 4 11.31 41.67 -33.51
N GLU A 5 10.32 40.75 -33.57
CA GLU A 5 8.91 41.01 -33.91
C GLU A 5 7.98 40.92 -32.69
N TYR A 6 8.50 40.58 -31.50
CA TYR A 6 7.75 40.65 -30.25
C TYR A 6 8.66 41.05 -29.09
N ARG A 7 8.09 41.60 -28.01
CA ARG A 7 8.82 41.80 -26.75
C ARG A 7 7.90 41.80 -25.54
N PHE A 8 8.46 41.42 -24.40
CA PHE A 8 7.82 41.44 -23.10
C PHE A 8 8.21 42.70 -22.33
N VAL A 9 7.22 43.44 -21.83
CA VAL A 9 7.38 44.56 -20.90
C VAL A 9 6.55 44.26 -19.65
N LEU A 10 7.01 43.27 -18.90
CA LEU A 10 6.32 42.75 -17.72
C LEU A 10 6.99 43.28 -16.45
N GLN A 11 6.20 43.79 -15.50
CA GLN A 11 6.67 44.13 -14.15
C GLN A 11 6.72 42.90 -13.23
N ASN A 12 5.84 41.93 -13.47
CA ASN A 12 5.78 40.69 -12.70
C ASN A 12 6.11 39.51 -13.61
N GLU A 13 7.03 38.67 -13.16
CA GLU A 13 7.33 37.42 -13.86
C GLU A 13 6.26 36.38 -13.50
N PRO A 14 5.53 35.82 -14.49
CA PRO A 14 4.59 34.74 -14.24
C PRO A 14 5.29 33.51 -13.65
N PRO A 15 4.66 32.79 -12.70
CA PRO A 15 5.27 31.61 -12.11
C PRO A 15 5.40 30.50 -13.15
N LYS A 16 6.47 29.72 -13.02
CA LYS A 16 6.65 28.51 -13.83
C LYS A 16 5.53 27.51 -13.54
N ARG A 17 4.82 27.09 -14.59
CA ARG A 17 3.80 26.04 -14.52
C ARG A 17 4.47 24.66 -14.48
N GLU A 18 4.10 23.82 -13.52
CA GLU A 18 4.60 22.44 -13.44
C GLU A 18 4.10 21.59 -14.62
N TYR A 19 2.85 21.82 -15.02
CA TYR A 19 2.20 21.15 -16.13
C TYR A 19 1.21 22.11 -16.79
N CYS A 20 1.25 22.19 -18.12
CA CYS A 20 0.35 23.04 -18.90
C CYS A 20 0.15 22.39 -20.27
N VAL A 21 -1.11 22.17 -20.65
CA VAL A 21 -1.49 21.39 -21.83
C VAL A 21 -2.22 22.28 -22.81
N GLN A 22 -1.79 22.27 -24.07
CA GLN A 22 -2.59 22.73 -25.20
C GLN A 22 -3.48 21.57 -25.65
N TYR A 23 -4.80 21.69 -25.48
CA TYR A 23 -5.72 20.59 -25.74
C TYR A 23 -6.85 21.00 -26.69
N ARG A 24 -6.87 20.41 -27.90
CA ARG A 24 -7.90 20.61 -28.92
C ARG A 24 -8.24 22.09 -29.22
N GLU A 25 -7.24 22.95 -29.15
CA GLU A 25 -7.33 24.39 -29.38
C GLU A 25 -6.21 24.85 -30.32
N SER A 26 -6.41 25.99 -30.99
CA SER A 26 -5.37 26.57 -31.83
C SER A 26 -4.19 27.10 -30.99
N GLU A 27 -3.02 27.29 -31.61
CA GLU A 27 -1.87 27.90 -30.92
C GLU A 27 -2.18 29.33 -30.45
N PHE A 28 -3.00 30.05 -31.23
CA PHE A 28 -3.44 31.39 -30.87
C PHE A 28 -4.33 31.37 -29.63
N ASP A 29 -5.35 30.51 -29.59
CA ASP A 29 -6.23 30.41 -28.41
C ASP A 29 -5.45 29.99 -27.17
N PHE A 30 -4.50 29.05 -27.33
CA PHE A 30 -3.63 28.62 -26.24
C PHE A 30 -2.83 29.78 -25.65
N ILE A 31 -2.21 30.60 -26.49
CA ILE A 31 -1.44 31.76 -26.03
C ILE A 31 -2.39 32.80 -25.43
N SER A 32 -3.49 33.14 -26.12
CA SER A 32 -4.45 34.17 -25.69
C SER A 32 -5.03 33.85 -24.31
N ARG A 33 -5.54 32.64 -24.09
CA ARG A 33 -6.09 32.27 -22.76
C ARG A 33 -5.04 32.29 -21.66
N LEU A 34 -3.76 32.00 -21.96
CA LEU A 34 -2.69 32.06 -20.98
C LEU A 34 -2.33 33.51 -20.63
N LEU A 35 -2.30 34.39 -21.62
CA LEU A 35 -2.12 35.83 -21.42
C LEU A 35 -3.27 36.40 -20.59
N GLU A 36 -4.51 36.05 -20.91
CA GLU A 36 -5.72 36.40 -20.13
C GLU A 36 -5.68 35.84 -18.70
N GLU A 37 -5.19 34.60 -18.50
CA GLU A 37 -4.99 33.97 -17.19
C GLU A 37 -3.96 34.73 -16.32
N GLU A 38 -2.94 35.32 -16.91
CA GLU A 38 -1.91 36.10 -16.22
C GLU A 38 -2.23 37.61 -16.16
N GLY A 39 -3.27 38.08 -16.86
CA GLY A 39 -3.59 39.50 -16.98
C GLY A 39 -2.63 40.27 -17.89
N ILE A 40 -1.96 39.57 -18.80
CA ILE A 40 -1.04 40.14 -19.77
C ILE A 40 -1.84 40.54 -21.00
N PHE A 41 -1.85 41.82 -21.33
CA PHE A 41 -2.41 42.32 -22.58
C PHE A 41 -1.33 42.39 -23.66
N TYR A 42 -1.76 42.61 -24.90
CA TYR A 42 -0.85 42.95 -25.98
C TYR A 42 -1.40 44.04 -26.89
N PHE A 43 -0.51 44.73 -27.58
CA PHE A 43 -0.82 45.67 -28.65
C PHE A 43 0.31 45.66 -29.68
N PHE A 44 0.13 46.36 -30.79
CA PHE A 44 1.11 46.42 -31.86
C PHE A 44 1.76 47.80 -31.96
N GLU A 45 3.09 47.81 -32.03
CA GLU A 45 3.82 48.98 -32.52
C GLU A 45 3.99 48.84 -34.04
N HIS A 46 3.46 49.81 -34.78
CA HIS A 46 3.54 49.82 -36.24
C HIS A 46 4.76 50.63 -36.70
N HIS A 47 5.59 50.02 -37.54
CA HIS A 47 6.68 50.66 -38.26
C HIS A 47 6.55 50.36 -39.75
N ASP A 48 7.20 51.16 -40.59
CA ASP A 48 7.09 51.06 -42.05
C ASP A 48 7.37 49.65 -42.61
N ASN A 49 8.32 48.93 -42.01
CA ASN A 49 8.77 47.62 -42.50
C ASN A 49 8.52 46.46 -41.54
N LYS A 50 7.91 46.71 -40.37
CA LYS A 50 7.60 45.66 -39.39
C LYS A 50 6.55 46.07 -38.37
N HIS A 51 5.93 45.09 -37.73
CA HIS A 51 5.06 45.30 -36.57
C HIS A 51 5.61 44.52 -35.39
N ILE A 52 5.59 45.13 -34.21
CA ILE A 52 6.10 44.51 -32.99
C ILE A 52 4.93 44.23 -32.07
N LEU A 53 4.74 42.96 -31.71
CA LEU A 53 3.81 42.54 -30.68
C LEU A 53 4.39 42.87 -29.30
N VAL A 54 3.82 43.86 -28.62
CA VAL A 54 4.24 44.25 -27.27
C VAL A 54 3.31 43.62 -26.26
N MET A 55 3.83 42.73 -25.42
CA MET A 55 3.09 42.11 -24.32
C MET A 55 3.42 42.80 -23.00
N GLY A 56 2.39 43.23 -22.26
CA GLY A 56 2.54 44.02 -21.04
C GLY A 56 1.54 43.62 -19.95
N ASP A 57 1.89 43.92 -18.69
CA ASP A 57 1.05 43.67 -17.51
C ASP A 57 0.81 44.93 -16.67
N SER A 58 1.24 46.09 -17.16
CA SER A 58 1.26 47.32 -16.36
C SER A 58 1.37 48.56 -17.24
N PRO A 59 1.06 49.76 -16.69
CA PRO A 59 1.11 51.00 -17.46
C PRO A 59 2.47 51.34 -18.09
N SER A 60 3.57 50.76 -17.58
CA SER A 60 4.92 50.96 -18.14
C SER A 60 5.11 50.34 -19.53
N ALA A 61 4.22 49.44 -19.96
CA ALA A 61 4.27 48.88 -21.30
C ALA A 61 3.82 49.87 -22.39
N HIS A 62 2.99 50.85 -22.02
CA HIS A 62 2.41 51.82 -22.96
C HIS A 62 3.35 53.00 -23.22
N LYS A 63 3.26 53.54 -24.43
CA LYS A 63 3.97 54.75 -24.86
C LYS A 63 2.98 55.84 -25.23
N ALA A 64 3.45 57.08 -25.26
CA ALA A 64 2.68 58.18 -25.83
C ALA A 64 2.44 57.92 -27.32
N ILE A 65 1.30 58.36 -27.85
CA ILE A 65 1.05 58.38 -29.30
C ILE A 65 2.20 59.07 -30.04
N GLN A 66 2.40 58.71 -31.31
CA GLN A 66 3.46 59.32 -32.11
C GLN A 66 3.15 60.82 -32.35
N GLY A 67 4.18 61.66 -32.32
CA GLY A 67 4.03 63.10 -32.46
C GLY A 67 3.59 63.77 -31.16
N GLU A 68 2.72 64.78 -31.27
CA GLU A 68 2.19 65.51 -30.12
C GLU A 68 1.14 64.68 -29.37
N SER A 69 1.38 64.43 -28.09
CA SER A 69 0.52 63.61 -27.24
C SER A 69 -0.45 64.43 -26.38
N GLN A 70 -0.34 65.75 -26.40
CA GLN A 70 -1.30 66.68 -25.78
C GLN A 70 -2.32 67.04 -26.85
N ILE A 71 -3.57 66.61 -26.66
CA ILE A 71 -4.63 66.77 -27.65
C ILE A 71 -5.73 67.61 -27.03
N ILE A 72 -5.98 68.77 -27.61
CA ILE A 72 -7.04 69.66 -27.17
C ILE A 72 -8.42 69.07 -27.51
N PHE A 73 -9.39 69.33 -26.64
CA PHE A 73 -10.79 69.14 -26.96
C PHE A 73 -11.35 70.41 -27.58
N HIS A 74 -11.88 70.31 -28.80
CA HIS A 74 -12.45 71.44 -29.50
C HIS A 74 -13.81 71.05 -30.12
N GLU A 75 -14.89 71.58 -29.55
CA GLU A 75 -16.25 71.33 -30.01
C GLU A 75 -16.47 71.89 -31.44
N PRO A 76 -17.04 71.12 -32.37
CA PRO A 76 -17.17 71.55 -33.75
C PRO A 76 -18.21 72.68 -33.85
N ARG A 77 -17.75 73.88 -34.25
CA ARG A 77 -18.62 75.05 -34.50
C ARG A 77 -18.78 75.28 -36.00
N PRO A 78 -20.00 75.59 -36.50
CA PRO A 78 -20.21 75.87 -37.91
C PRO A 78 -19.28 76.99 -38.42
N GLY A 79 -18.47 76.70 -39.44
CA GLY A 79 -17.57 77.67 -40.08
C GLY A 79 -16.17 77.80 -39.47
N GLN A 80 -15.83 77.02 -38.44
CA GLN A 80 -14.46 76.91 -37.92
C GLN A 80 -13.86 75.56 -38.32
N VAL A 81 -12.76 75.59 -39.07
CA VAL A 81 -11.88 74.45 -39.28
C VAL A 81 -10.69 74.67 -38.35
N ALA A 82 -10.49 73.79 -37.37
CA ALA A 82 -9.30 73.85 -36.54
C ALA A 82 -8.12 73.29 -37.35
N ASP A 83 -7.00 74.02 -37.35
CA ASP A 83 -5.78 73.64 -38.08
C ASP A 83 -4.96 72.55 -37.37
N GLU A 84 -5.27 72.26 -36.10
CA GLU A 84 -4.55 71.30 -35.25
C GLU A 84 -5.35 70.01 -35.01
N PRO A 85 -4.67 68.85 -34.83
CA PRO A 85 -5.32 67.61 -34.42
C PRO A 85 -6.04 67.77 -33.07
N HIS A 86 -7.33 67.46 -33.01
CA HIS A 86 -8.16 67.69 -31.82
C HIS A 86 -9.21 66.60 -31.66
N ILE A 87 -9.72 66.45 -30.44
CA ILE A 87 -10.89 65.64 -30.11
C ILE A 87 -12.11 66.56 -30.23
N TYR A 88 -13.11 66.16 -31.01
CA TYR A 88 -14.32 66.98 -31.24
C TYR A 88 -15.59 66.36 -30.64
N SER A 89 -15.51 65.12 -30.15
CA SER A 89 -16.57 64.47 -29.38
C SER A 89 -15.93 63.60 -28.31
N PHE A 90 -16.43 63.68 -27.08
CA PHE A 90 -16.00 62.84 -25.98
C PHE A 90 -17.17 62.54 -25.04
N ASN A 91 -17.44 61.27 -24.82
CA ASN A 91 -18.43 60.75 -23.90
C ASN A 91 -17.70 59.94 -22.84
N TYR A 92 -18.22 59.94 -21.61
CA TYR A 92 -17.62 59.21 -20.50
C TYR A 92 -18.70 58.46 -19.73
N THR A 93 -18.47 57.17 -19.55
CA THR A 93 -19.39 56.24 -18.88
C THR A 93 -18.72 55.69 -17.63
N GLU A 94 -19.47 55.56 -16.54
CA GLU A 94 -19.06 54.81 -15.35
C GLU A 94 -20.08 53.73 -14.99
N GLU A 95 -19.61 52.53 -14.69
CA GLU A 95 -20.45 51.39 -14.30
C GLU A 95 -20.19 50.94 -12.85
N ILE A 96 -21.22 50.34 -12.23
CA ILE A 96 -21.09 49.73 -10.90
C ILE A 96 -20.60 48.30 -11.08
N LEU A 97 -19.36 48.03 -10.66
CA LEU A 97 -18.69 46.74 -10.78
C LEU A 97 -18.21 46.26 -9.40
N SER A 98 -17.96 44.95 -9.30
CA SER A 98 -17.53 44.30 -8.06
C SER A 98 -16.26 44.91 -7.49
N GLY A 99 -16.26 45.19 -6.19
CA GLY A 99 -15.12 45.76 -5.47
C GLY A 99 -14.24 44.71 -4.77
N LYS A 100 -14.62 43.43 -4.83
CA LYS A 100 -13.88 42.35 -4.17
C LYS A 100 -13.86 41.08 -5.02
N VAL A 101 -12.70 40.43 -5.09
CA VAL A 101 -12.54 39.09 -5.66
C VAL A 101 -11.94 38.16 -4.61
N SER A 102 -12.53 36.98 -4.45
CA SER A 102 -12.02 35.89 -3.62
C SER A 102 -11.90 34.60 -4.43
N LEU A 103 -10.71 34.01 -4.44
CA LEU A 103 -10.42 32.75 -5.10
C LEU A 103 -10.05 31.68 -4.07
N LYS A 104 -10.45 30.43 -4.34
CA LYS A 104 -10.09 29.29 -3.49
C LYS A 104 -9.58 28.12 -4.33
N ASP A 105 -8.65 27.35 -3.78
CA ASP A 105 -8.22 26.08 -4.38
C ASP A 105 -7.90 25.04 -3.28
N TYR A 106 -7.38 23.88 -3.68
CA TYR A 106 -6.95 22.80 -2.80
C TYR A 106 -5.58 22.25 -3.21
N ASN A 107 -4.66 22.18 -2.25
CA ASN A 107 -3.35 21.57 -2.41
C ASN A 107 -3.26 20.29 -1.57
N PHE A 108 -3.23 19.13 -2.23
CA PHE A 108 -3.18 17.83 -1.55
C PHE A 108 -1.87 17.59 -0.77
N LYS A 109 -0.77 18.28 -1.13
CA LYS A 109 0.50 18.21 -0.40
C LYS A 109 0.42 18.96 0.94
N LYS A 110 -0.44 19.98 1.02
CA LYS A 110 -0.67 20.81 2.22
C LYS A 110 -2.18 20.96 2.49
N PRO A 111 -2.91 19.88 2.81
CA PRO A 111 -4.38 19.88 2.84
C PRO A 111 -5.00 20.78 3.92
N ALA A 112 -4.23 21.11 4.97
CA ALA A 112 -4.67 22.03 6.03
C ALA A 112 -4.37 23.51 5.72
N LEU A 113 -3.60 23.79 4.66
CA LEU A 113 -3.33 25.16 4.24
C LEU A 113 -4.61 25.78 3.71
N ASN A 114 -5.04 26.90 4.30
CA ASN A 114 -6.16 27.67 3.78
C ASN A 114 -5.74 28.35 2.48
N LEU A 115 -6.00 27.68 1.37
CA LEU A 115 -5.59 28.13 0.06
C LEU A 115 -6.63 29.11 -0.51
N LYS A 116 -6.58 30.33 0.01
CA LYS A 116 -7.44 31.45 -0.34
C LYS A 116 -6.57 32.60 -0.87
N GLY A 117 -7.00 33.20 -1.97
CA GLY A 117 -6.48 34.46 -2.49
C GLY A 117 -7.59 35.50 -2.50
N GLU A 118 -7.32 36.73 -2.09
CA GLU A 118 -8.32 37.79 -2.10
C GLU A 118 -7.73 39.16 -2.42
N LYS A 119 -8.55 39.99 -3.09
CA LYS A 119 -8.26 41.40 -3.26
C LYS A 119 -9.54 42.21 -3.10
N THR A 120 -9.44 43.27 -2.31
CA THR A 120 -10.50 44.26 -2.09
C THR A 120 -10.00 45.62 -2.61
N GLY A 121 -10.83 46.29 -3.41
CA GLY A 121 -10.61 47.66 -3.87
C GLY A 121 -11.20 48.70 -2.91
N ASP A 122 -11.34 49.95 -3.36
CA ASP A 122 -11.76 51.06 -2.49
C ASP A 122 -13.28 51.28 -2.47
N LYS A 123 -13.98 50.87 -3.53
CA LYS A 123 -15.43 51.07 -3.71
C LYS A 123 -16.12 49.74 -3.98
N ASN A 124 -17.40 49.66 -3.65
CA ASN A 124 -18.26 48.51 -3.93
C ASN A 124 -17.74 47.20 -3.31
N THR A 125 -17.08 47.30 -2.15
CA THR A 125 -16.38 46.18 -1.49
C THR A 125 -17.33 45.11 -0.96
N GLU A 126 -18.61 45.46 -0.83
CA GLU A 126 -19.73 44.57 -0.54
C GLU A 126 -20.13 43.67 -1.73
N LEU A 127 -19.76 44.05 -2.95
CA LEU A 127 -20.02 43.27 -4.17
C LEU A 127 -18.82 42.35 -4.46
N GLU A 128 -18.95 41.09 -4.03
CA GLU A 128 -17.91 40.07 -4.13
C GLU A 128 -18.15 39.10 -5.30
N VAL A 129 -17.08 38.86 -6.07
CA VAL A 129 -16.99 37.71 -6.98
C VAL A 129 -16.18 36.62 -6.30
N TYR A 130 -16.77 35.44 -6.16
CA TYR A 130 -16.11 34.25 -5.61
C TYR A 130 -16.01 33.16 -6.67
N ASP A 131 -14.84 32.50 -6.76
CA ASP A 131 -14.64 31.39 -7.70
C ASP A 131 -13.79 30.23 -7.11
N TYR A 132 -14.09 29.01 -7.58
CA TYR A 132 -13.36 27.78 -7.30
C TYR A 132 -13.45 26.84 -8.51
N PRO A 133 -12.33 26.25 -8.98
CA PRO A 133 -10.97 26.39 -8.46
C PRO A 133 -10.24 27.63 -9.01
N GLY A 134 -9.45 28.28 -8.16
CA GLY A 134 -8.66 29.47 -8.50
C GLY A 134 -7.33 29.21 -9.23
N LYS A 135 -6.91 27.95 -9.38
CA LYS A 135 -5.71 27.49 -10.12
C LYS A 135 -4.40 28.04 -9.55
N PHE A 136 -4.23 27.91 -8.24
CA PHE A 136 -2.99 28.24 -7.55
C PHE A 136 -2.69 27.24 -6.43
N ASP A 137 -1.42 27.10 -6.08
CA ASP A 137 -0.92 26.14 -5.09
C ASP A 137 -0.39 26.80 -3.80
N GLU A 138 -0.16 28.12 -3.85
CA GLU A 138 0.27 28.97 -2.73
C GLU A 138 -0.59 30.25 -2.59
N PRO A 139 -0.91 30.72 -1.38
CA PRO A 139 -1.77 31.89 -1.16
C PRO A 139 -1.27 33.19 -1.82
N GLY A 140 0.04 33.41 -1.88
CA GLY A 140 0.62 34.59 -2.52
C GLY A 140 0.27 34.69 -4.01
N ARG A 141 0.27 33.55 -4.72
CA ARG A 141 -0.18 33.47 -6.11
C ARG A 141 -1.67 33.71 -6.22
N GLY A 142 -2.46 33.16 -5.30
CA GLY A 142 -3.91 33.42 -5.23
C GLY A 142 -4.23 34.91 -5.07
N ASN A 143 -3.50 35.64 -4.22
CA ASN A 143 -3.67 37.09 -4.05
C ASN A 143 -3.33 37.87 -5.33
N ASN A 144 -2.28 37.47 -6.05
CA ASN A 144 -1.91 38.11 -7.32
C ASN A 144 -2.99 37.86 -8.39
N LEU A 145 -3.51 36.64 -8.50
CA LEU A 145 -4.61 36.34 -9.41
C LEU A 145 -5.88 37.10 -9.02
N ALA A 146 -6.25 37.13 -7.74
CA ALA A 146 -7.41 37.91 -7.29
C ALA A 146 -7.25 39.41 -7.58
N LYS A 147 -6.03 39.96 -7.49
CA LYS A 147 -5.71 41.32 -7.92
C LYS A 147 -5.94 41.52 -9.41
N VAL A 148 -5.37 40.64 -10.25
CA VAL A 148 -5.55 40.68 -11.71
C VAL A 148 -7.03 40.62 -12.08
N ARG A 149 -7.80 39.72 -11.47
CA ARG A 149 -9.25 39.61 -11.71
C ARG A 149 -10.03 40.84 -11.27
N LEU A 150 -9.66 41.45 -10.14
CA LEU A 150 -10.29 42.69 -9.71
C LEU A 150 -9.98 43.84 -10.69
N GLU A 151 -8.74 43.94 -11.16
CA GLU A 151 -8.33 44.94 -12.15
C GLU A 151 -9.04 44.73 -13.51
N GLU A 152 -9.27 43.48 -13.92
CA GLU A 152 -10.10 43.12 -15.08
C GLU A 152 -11.52 43.68 -14.95
N TYR A 153 -12.22 43.36 -13.86
CA TYR A 153 -13.54 43.94 -13.59
C TYR A 153 -13.52 45.46 -13.47
N GLN A 154 -12.38 46.08 -13.14
CA GLN A 154 -12.29 47.54 -13.00
C GLN A 154 -11.88 48.24 -14.30
N THR A 155 -11.38 47.53 -15.31
CA THR A 155 -10.91 48.10 -16.57
C THR A 155 -12.06 48.82 -17.30
N VAL A 156 -13.22 48.17 -17.39
CA VAL A 156 -14.44 48.72 -18.02
C VAL A 156 -15.25 49.65 -17.11
N LYS A 157 -14.78 49.90 -15.87
CA LYS A 157 -15.50 50.74 -14.90
C LYS A 157 -15.62 52.19 -15.36
N LYS A 158 -14.63 52.67 -16.10
CA LYS A 158 -14.47 54.08 -16.49
C LYS A 158 -14.00 54.13 -17.92
N GLU A 159 -14.93 54.33 -18.84
CA GLU A 159 -14.65 54.28 -20.26
C GLU A 159 -14.99 55.63 -20.90
N GLY A 160 -14.02 56.20 -21.61
CA GLY A 160 -14.20 57.33 -22.50
C GLY A 160 -14.34 56.86 -23.93
N SER A 161 -15.31 57.38 -24.68
CA SER A 161 -15.44 57.15 -26.12
C SER A 161 -15.54 58.47 -26.85
N GLY A 162 -14.87 58.59 -27.99
CA GLY A 162 -14.78 59.87 -28.66
C GLY A 162 -14.45 59.78 -30.13
N ALA A 163 -14.43 60.95 -30.77
CA ALA A 163 -14.05 61.12 -32.16
C ALA A 163 -12.99 62.22 -32.28
N THR A 164 -12.00 61.98 -33.13
CA THR A 164 -10.78 62.79 -33.23
C THR A 164 -10.39 63.01 -34.68
N THR A 165 -9.71 64.11 -34.95
CA THR A 165 -9.01 64.33 -36.24
C THR A 165 -7.57 63.80 -36.21
N CYS A 166 -7.06 63.41 -35.04
CA CYS A 166 -5.71 62.89 -34.89
C CYS A 166 -5.57 61.49 -35.52
N THR A 167 -4.63 61.36 -36.45
CA THR A 167 -4.32 60.13 -37.18
C THR A 167 -3.28 59.25 -36.49
N HIS A 168 -2.66 59.72 -35.39
CA HIS A 168 -1.64 58.99 -34.64
C HIS A 168 -2.20 58.18 -33.47
N PHE A 169 -3.52 58.19 -33.27
CA PHE A 169 -4.17 57.34 -32.26
C PHE A 169 -3.95 55.88 -32.66
N ALA A 170 -3.71 55.04 -31.67
CA ALA A 170 -3.55 53.60 -31.83
C ALA A 170 -3.78 52.91 -30.48
N ALA A 171 -4.42 51.74 -30.50
CA ALA A 171 -4.64 50.97 -29.28
C ALA A 171 -3.32 50.60 -28.60
N GLY A 172 -3.28 50.70 -27.26
CA GLY A 172 -2.08 50.46 -26.45
C GLY A 172 -1.17 51.68 -26.27
N PHE A 173 -1.51 52.83 -26.86
CA PHE A 173 -0.81 54.10 -26.65
C PHE A 173 -1.66 55.08 -25.83
N PHE A 174 -1.00 56.04 -25.18
CA PHE A 174 -1.69 57.06 -24.38
C PHE A 174 -1.57 58.46 -24.96
N PHE A 175 -2.54 59.31 -24.62
CA PHE A 175 -2.54 60.75 -24.88
C PHE A 175 -2.97 61.50 -23.61
N THR A 176 -2.77 62.81 -23.59
CA THR A 176 -3.27 63.72 -22.54
C THR A 176 -4.32 64.62 -23.16
N MET A 177 -5.54 64.60 -22.63
CA MET A 177 -6.60 65.51 -23.07
C MET A 177 -6.46 66.85 -22.35
N GLU A 178 -6.62 67.94 -23.09
CA GLU A 178 -6.60 69.32 -22.57
C GLU A 178 -7.81 70.11 -23.07
N GLU A 179 -8.11 71.25 -22.44
CA GLU A 179 -9.20 72.17 -22.80
C GLU A 179 -10.62 71.58 -22.81
N TYR A 180 -10.84 70.41 -22.19
CA TYR A 180 -12.19 69.89 -21.96
C TYR A 180 -12.93 70.75 -20.92
N PRO A 181 -14.22 71.10 -21.10
CA PRO A 181 -14.96 71.99 -20.20
C PRO A 181 -15.03 71.52 -18.73
N ARG A 182 -14.91 70.21 -18.50
CA ARG A 182 -14.91 69.59 -17.17
C ARG A 182 -13.47 69.25 -16.77
N ASP A 183 -12.94 69.98 -15.81
CA ASP A 183 -11.49 69.97 -15.50
C ASP A 183 -10.92 68.60 -15.09
N ASP A 184 -11.70 67.79 -14.36
CA ASP A 184 -11.29 66.43 -13.94
C ASP A 184 -11.13 65.45 -15.11
N PHE A 185 -11.52 65.83 -16.33
CA PHE A 185 -11.33 65.05 -17.55
C PHE A 185 -10.06 65.47 -18.32
N ASN A 186 -9.42 66.59 -17.98
CA ASN A 186 -8.15 67.02 -18.59
C ASN A 186 -6.98 66.23 -17.99
N LYS A 187 -6.81 64.99 -18.42
CA LYS A 187 -5.83 64.04 -17.89
C LYS A 187 -5.36 63.05 -18.94
N LYS A 188 -4.49 62.14 -18.52
CA LYS A 188 -3.93 61.09 -19.38
C LYS A 188 -4.92 59.93 -19.55
N TYR A 189 -5.08 59.49 -20.80
CA TYR A 189 -5.92 58.35 -21.17
C TYR A 189 -5.13 57.34 -22.00
N LEU A 190 -5.37 56.06 -21.74
CA LEU A 190 -4.89 54.94 -22.54
C LEU A 190 -5.94 54.59 -23.60
N ILE A 191 -5.57 54.56 -24.87
CA ILE A 191 -6.46 54.14 -25.96
C ILE A 191 -6.58 52.61 -25.93
N THR A 192 -7.79 52.11 -25.73
CA THR A 192 -8.11 50.67 -25.69
C THR A 192 -8.57 50.16 -27.05
N GLN A 193 -9.28 51.01 -27.80
CA GLN A 193 -9.73 50.72 -29.16
C GLN A 193 -9.57 51.94 -30.04
N HIS A 194 -9.20 51.72 -31.31
CA HIS A 194 -9.18 52.76 -32.33
C HIS A 194 -9.79 52.23 -33.62
N GLN A 195 -10.80 52.94 -34.12
CA GLN A 195 -11.51 52.59 -35.33
C GLN A 195 -11.37 53.72 -36.34
N ILE A 196 -10.87 53.38 -37.52
CA ILE A 196 -10.66 54.30 -38.63
C ILE A 196 -11.53 53.86 -39.80
N SER A 197 -12.22 54.79 -40.44
CA SER A 197 -12.90 54.59 -41.71
C SER A 197 -12.50 55.68 -42.69
N GLY A 198 -12.13 55.28 -43.91
CA GLY A 198 -11.74 56.19 -44.98
C GLY A 198 -12.45 55.80 -46.27
N SER A 199 -12.95 56.79 -47.02
CA SER A 199 -13.53 56.62 -48.35
C SER A 199 -12.97 57.67 -49.29
N GLN A 200 -12.52 57.24 -50.47
CA GLN A 200 -11.97 58.11 -51.50
C GLN A 200 -12.65 57.81 -52.85
N PRO A 201 -13.93 58.16 -53.01
CA PRO A 201 -14.72 57.80 -54.20
C PRO A 201 -14.25 58.50 -55.49
N GLN A 202 -13.46 59.57 -55.37
CA GLN A 202 -12.98 60.41 -56.48
C GLN A 202 -11.81 59.81 -57.28
N VAL A 203 -11.30 58.63 -56.91
CA VAL A 203 -10.19 57.96 -57.62
C VAL A 203 -10.65 57.29 -58.93
N LEU A 204 -11.96 57.00 -59.08
CA LEU A 204 -12.56 56.49 -60.31
C LEU A 204 -13.29 57.64 -61.03
N GLU A 205 -12.58 58.36 -61.89
CA GLU A 205 -13.04 59.58 -62.57
C GLU A 205 -14.42 59.45 -63.26
N GLU A 206 -14.80 58.26 -63.73
CA GLU A 206 -16.02 58.04 -64.54
C GLU A 206 -17.26 57.56 -63.75
N THR A 207 -17.16 57.29 -62.44
CA THR A 207 -18.30 56.78 -61.63
C THR A 207 -18.53 57.51 -60.30
N ALA A 208 -17.82 58.60 -60.02
CA ALA A 208 -17.98 59.34 -58.78
C ALA A 208 -19.34 60.08 -58.74
N GLY A 209 -20.20 59.70 -57.79
CA GLY A 209 -21.30 60.58 -57.35
C GLY A 209 -20.77 61.85 -56.67
N GLU A 210 -21.64 62.78 -56.29
CA GLU A 210 -21.28 64.07 -55.65
C GLU A 210 -20.62 63.94 -54.25
N SER A 211 -20.35 62.73 -53.77
CA SER A 211 -19.75 62.49 -52.47
C SER A 211 -18.23 62.73 -52.51
N GLY A 212 -17.74 63.64 -51.66
CA GLY A 212 -16.30 63.89 -51.48
C GLY A 212 -15.57 62.79 -50.71
N SER A 213 -14.24 62.91 -50.60
CA SER A 213 -13.43 62.03 -49.74
C SER A 213 -13.79 62.24 -48.26
N SER A 214 -13.90 61.15 -47.50
CA SER A 214 -14.26 61.18 -46.07
C SER A 214 -13.29 60.37 -45.24
N PHE A 215 -12.94 60.88 -44.06
CA PHE A 215 -12.15 60.19 -43.05
C PHE A 215 -12.82 60.37 -41.69
N SER A 216 -13.03 59.28 -40.96
CA SER A 216 -13.54 59.30 -39.59
C SER A 216 -12.67 58.44 -38.69
N SER A 217 -12.33 58.97 -37.52
CA SER A 217 -11.51 58.32 -36.51
C SER A 217 -12.23 58.41 -35.16
N SER A 218 -12.57 57.25 -34.61
CA SER A 218 -13.20 57.13 -33.29
C SER A 218 -12.37 56.22 -32.39
N PHE A 219 -12.40 56.49 -31.09
CA PHE A 219 -11.57 55.78 -30.13
C PHE A 219 -12.33 55.50 -28.85
N GLU A 220 -11.89 54.46 -28.14
CA GLU A 220 -12.24 54.20 -26.76
C GLU A 220 -10.97 54.29 -25.91
N CYS A 221 -11.12 54.75 -24.68
CA CYS A 221 -10.01 54.93 -23.77
C CYS A 221 -10.42 54.75 -22.32
N ILE A 222 -9.43 54.48 -21.48
CA ILE A 222 -9.59 54.46 -20.02
C ILE A 222 -8.62 55.47 -19.39
N PRO A 223 -8.91 56.03 -18.20
CA PRO A 223 -7.93 56.84 -17.47
C PRO A 223 -6.63 56.05 -17.28
N PHE A 224 -5.48 56.66 -17.56
CA PHE A 224 -4.19 55.95 -17.61
C PHE A 224 -3.77 55.31 -16.26
N GLU A 225 -4.32 55.80 -15.15
CA GLU A 225 -4.09 55.23 -13.81
C GLU A 225 -4.78 53.88 -13.59
N VAL A 226 -5.80 53.56 -14.39
CA VAL A 226 -6.51 52.27 -14.34
C VAL A 226 -5.65 51.23 -15.05
N PRO A 227 -5.16 50.18 -14.36
CA PRO A 227 -4.39 49.14 -15.02
C PRO A 227 -5.28 48.36 -16.00
N TYR A 228 -4.95 48.41 -17.28
CA TYR A 228 -5.65 47.62 -18.28
C TYR A 228 -5.37 46.13 -18.07
N ARG A 229 -6.43 45.32 -18.10
CA ARG A 229 -6.36 43.86 -18.18
C ARG A 229 -7.21 43.40 -19.37
N PRO A 230 -6.77 42.39 -20.13
CA PRO A 230 -7.59 41.82 -21.19
C PRO A 230 -8.80 41.10 -20.60
N ASP A 231 -9.94 41.17 -21.31
CA ASP A 231 -11.10 40.35 -21.01
C ASP A 231 -10.83 38.87 -21.26
N ARG A 232 -11.40 38.00 -20.41
CA ARG A 232 -11.28 36.54 -20.58
C ARG A 232 -12.28 35.97 -21.60
N VAL A 233 -12.09 36.29 -22.86
CA VAL A 233 -12.98 35.83 -23.95
C VAL A 233 -12.54 34.49 -24.54
N THR A 234 -11.27 34.12 -24.39
CA THR A 234 -10.75 32.87 -24.97
C THR A 234 -11.10 31.69 -24.05
N PRO A 235 -11.96 30.75 -24.49
CA PRO A 235 -12.41 29.66 -23.63
C PRO A 235 -11.26 28.71 -23.31
N LYS A 236 -11.08 28.37 -22.02
CA LYS A 236 -10.17 27.29 -21.64
C LYS A 236 -10.73 25.95 -22.15
N PRO A 237 -9.92 25.09 -22.80
CA PRO A 237 -10.40 23.79 -23.23
C PRO A 237 -10.79 22.91 -22.04
N VAL A 238 -11.85 22.13 -22.25
CA VAL A 238 -12.39 21.19 -21.28
C VAL A 238 -12.29 19.78 -21.84
N VAL A 239 -11.77 18.84 -21.04
CA VAL A 239 -11.85 17.42 -21.35
C VAL A 239 -13.23 16.92 -20.93
N GLU A 240 -14.07 16.61 -21.91
CA GLU A 240 -15.48 16.25 -21.69
C GLU A 240 -15.70 14.92 -20.94
N GLY A 241 -14.67 14.08 -20.84
CA GLY A 241 -14.77 12.81 -20.14
C GLY A 241 -13.41 12.15 -19.94
N SER A 242 -13.42 11.00 -19.26
CA SER A 242 -12.19 10.27 -18.96
C SER A 242 -11.58 9.65 -20.21
N GLN A 243 -10.25 9.58 -20.21
CA GLN A 243 -9.45 9.01 -21.29
C GLN A 243 -8.59 7.88 -20.76
N THR A 244 -8.06 7.04 -21.64
CA THR A 244 -7.04 6.05 -21.28
C THR A 244 -5.64 6.59 -21.57
N ALA A 245 -4.66 6.19 -20.77
CA ALA A 245 -3.25 6.49 -20.98
C ALA A 245 -2.38 5.30 -20.57
N ILE A 246 -1.14 5.24 -21.07
CA ILE A 246 -0.18 4.18 -20.70
C ILE A 246 0.75 4.70 -19.63
N VAL A 247 0.96 3.92 -18.57
CA VAL A 247 1.91 4.25 -17.50
C VAL A 247 3.34 4.13 -18.01
N VAL A 248 4.17 5.13 -17.73
CA VAL A 248 5.54 5.25 -18.23
C VAL A 248 6.55 5.53 -17.11
N GLY A 249 7.82 5.31 -17.39
CA GLY A 249 8.92 5.58 -16.45
C GLY A 249 10.29 5.34 -17.08
N PRO A 250 11.36 5.40 -16.27
CA PRO A 250 12.72 5.23 -16.77
C PRO A 250 12.95 3.85 -17.37
N LYS A 251 13.82 3.78 -18.37
CA LYS A 251 14.21 2.52 -19.02
C LYS A 251 14.78 1.53 -18.00
N GLY A 252 14.26 0.30 -17.99
CA GLY A 252 14.70 -0.78 -17.09
C GLY A 252 14.01 -0.82 -15.72
N GLU A 253 13.08 0.11 -15.48
CA GLU A 253 12.16 0.05 -14.35
C GLU A 253 10.87 -0.69 -14.73
N GLU A 254 10.22 -1.35 -13.76
CA GLU A 254 8.86 -1.87 -13.90
C GLU A 254 7.84 -1.02 -13.14
N ILE A 255 8.29 -0.28 -12.12
CA ILE A 255 7.46 0.52 -11.23
C ILE A 255 8.16 1.87 -11.04
N TYR A 256 7.49 2.96 -11.38
CA TYR A 256 8.00 4.31 -11.18
C TYR A 256 6.97 5.18 -10.46
N THR A 257 7.23 5.45 -9.18
CA THR A 257 6.31 6.13 -8.27
C THR A 257 7.04 7.08 -7.33
N ASN A 258 6.35 8.10 -6.82
CA ASN A 258 6.85 8.99 -5.77
C ASN A 258 6.26 8.66 -4.38
N GLU A 259 6.59 9.48 -3.37
CA GLU A 259 6.15 9.33 -1.96
C GLU A 259 4.63 9.41 -1.76
N HIS A 260 3.88 9.90 -2.75
CA HIS A 260 2.42 9.99 -2.73
C HIS A 260 1.73 8.85 -3.50
N GLY A 261 2.47 7.88 -4.03
CA GLY A 261 1.92 6.82 -4.86
C GLY A 261 1.45 7.32 -6.24
N GLN A 262 1.97 8.46 -6.71
CA GLN A 262 1.68 8.98 -8.04
C GLN A 262 2.54 8.27 -9.08
N VAL A 263 2.02 8.15 -10.30
CA VAL A 263 2.76 7.64 -11.47
C VAL A 263 2.79 8.68 -12.58
N LYS A 264 3.53 8.40 -13.66
CA LYS A 264 3.51 9.19 -14.90
C LYS A 264 2.87 8.38 -16.01
N VAL A 265 2.28 9.07 -16.98
CA VAL A 265 1.61 8.43 -18.12
C VAL A 265 2.02 9.12 -19.42
N GLN A 266 1.81 8.45 -20.54
CA GLN A 266 1.74 9.09 -21.85
C GLN A 266 0.32 8.95 -22.39
N PHE A 267 -0.27 10.09 -22.77
CA PHE A 267 -1.58 10.13 -23.42
C PHE A 267 -1.47 9.74 -24.89
N HIS A 268 -2.54 9.16 -25.44
CA HIS A 268 -2.56 8.69 -26.83
C HIS A 268 -2.44 9.81 -27.88
N TRP A 269 -2.81 11.04 -27.51
CA TRP A 269 -2.70 12.23 -28.36
C TRP A 269 -1.34 12.95 -28.21
N ASP A 270 -0.49 12.54 -27.26
CA ASP A 270 0.85 13.09 -27.11
C ASP A 270 1.79 12.51 -28.18
N ARG A 271 2.12 13.37 -29.15
CA ARG A 271 2.99 13.05 -30.29
C ARG A 271 4.48 13.29 -30.01
N GLU A 272 4.80 14.05 -28.96
CA GLU A 272 6.18 14.45 -28.63
C GLU A 272 6.78 13.59 -27.52
N GLY A 273 5.94 12.99 -26.68
CA GLY A 273 6.31 12.05 -25.64
C GLY A 273 7.07 10.83 -26.17
N LYS A 274 8.08 10.40 -25.40
CA LYS A 274 9.02 9.33 -25.79
C LYS A 274 8.79 8.01 -25.04
N MET A 275 7.63 7.86 -24.41
CA MET A 275 7.27 6.76 -23.52
C MET A 275 8.25 6.60 -22.35
N ASP A 276 8.64 7.73 -21.75
CA ASP A 276 9.65 7.80 -20.68
C ASP A 276 9.16 8.65 -19.48
N GLU A 277 10.03 8.83 -18.47
CA GLU A 277 9.72 9.58 -17.26
C GLU A 277 9.47 11.09 -17.46
N LYS A 278 9.58 11.62 -18.68
CA LYS A 278 9.35 13.03 -18.99
C LYS A 278 8.01 13.29 -19.69
N SER A 279 7.26 12.24 -20.02
CA SER A 279 6.01 12.32 -20.79
C SER A 279 4.89 13.10 -20.08
N SER A 280 4.84 13.10 -18.74
CA SER A 280 3.84 13.85 -17.98
C SER A 280 4.35 14.39 -16.64
N CYS A 281 3.50 15.17 -15.98
CA CYS A 281 3.60 15.45 -14.54
C CYS A 281 3.30 14.19 -13.70
N TRP A 282 3.45 14.30 -12.38
CA TRP A 282 3.04 13.25 -11.45
C TRP A 282 1.52 13.24 -11.26
N ILE A 283 0.88 12.10 -11.55
CA ILE A 283 -0.57 11.96 -11.53
C ILE A 283 -1.01 11.10 -10.35
N ARG A 284 -1.94 11.61 -9.54
CA ARG A 284 -2.48 10.86 -8.39
C ARG A 284 -3.29 9.67 -8.87
N VAL A 285 -3.20 8.57 -8.13
CA VAL A 285 -3.91 7.33 -8.44
C VAL A 285 -4.95 7.05 -7.38
N SER A 286 -6.21 6.95 -7.80
CA SER A 286 -7.32 6.49 -6.96
C SER A 286 -7.05 5.08 -6.42
N GLN A 287 -7.31 4.90 -5.13
CA GLN A 287 -7.13 3.63 -4.43
C GLN A 287 -8.48 3.09 -3.96
N LEU A 288 -8.58 1.77 -3.79
CA LEU A 288 -9.78 1.11 -3.26
C LEU A 288 -10.19 1.64 -1.87
N TRP A 289 -9.21 1.99 -1.03
CA TRP A 289 -9.46 2.54 0.31
C TRP A 289 -8.23 3.35 0.76
N ALA A 290 -8.39 4.60 1.18
CA ALA A 290 -7.26 5.47 1.54
C ALA A 290 -7.53 6.24 2.85
N GLY A 291 -6.86 5.82 3.93
CA GLY A 291 -6.90 6.45 5.24
C GLY A 291 -5.54 7.00 5.68
N ARG A 292 -5.48 7.55 6.89
CA ARG A 292 -4.24 8.14 7.46
C ARG A 292 -3.23 7.03 7.82
N ARG A 293 -2.39 6.65 6.84
CA ARG A 293 -1.40 5.54 6.90
C ARG A 293 -2.01 4.13 7.02
N TRP A 294 -3.21 3.93 6.48
CA TRP A 294 -3.86 2.63 6.39
C TRP A 294 -4.79 2.62 5.16
N GLY A 295 -5.07 1.45 4.59
CA GLY A 295 -5.90 1.32 3.38
C GLY A 295 -5.30 0.33 2.37
N ALA A 296 -5.76 0.42 1.12
CA ALA A 296 -5.26 -0.35 -0.02
C ALA A 296 -4.27 0.49 -0.85
N MET A 297 -3.26 -0.15 -1.42
CA MET A 297 -2.28 0.49 -2.28
C MET A 297 -1.91 -0.44 -3.44
N TYR A 298 -2.37 -0.11 -4.63
CA TYR A 298 -2.04 -0.80 -5.88
C TYR A 298 -1.50 0.21 -6.89
N ILE A 299 -0.17 0.26 -6.97
CA ILE A 299 0.56 1.18 -7.84
C ILE A 299 0.55 0.61 -9.27
N PRO A 300 -0.01 1.32 -10.25
CA PRO A 300 0.08 0.93 -11.65
C PRO A 300 1.55 0.78 -12.08
N ARG A 301 1.85 -0.30 -12.80
CA ARG A 301 3.19 -0.58 -13.33
C ARG A 301 3.35 0.03 -14.71
N ILE A 302 4.59 0.25 -15.12
CA ILE A 302 4.93 0.67 -16.49
C ILE A 302 4.29 -0.31 -17.49
N ASP A 303 3.83 0.22 -18.62
CA ASP A 303 3.08 -0.46 -19.69
C ASP A 303 1.63 -0.85 -19.35
N GLN A 304 1.14 -0.59 -18.13
CA GLN A 304 -0.28 -0.79 -17.82
C GLN A 304 -1.14 0.37 -18.32
N GLU A 305 -2.31 0.04 -18.83
CA GLU A 305 -3.31 1.03 -19.24
C GLU A 305 -4.19 1.47 -18.05
N VAL A 306 -4.29 2.78 -17.89
CA VAL A 306 -5.05 3.43 -16.82
C VAL A 306 -6.11 4.36 -17.39
N ILE A 307 -7.21 4.52 -16.66
CA ILE A 307 -8.23 5.53 -16.94
C ILE A 307 -7.85 6.80 -16.17
N VAL A 308 -7.71 7.90 -16.91
CA VAL A 308 -7.37 9.23 -16.43
C VAL A 308 -8.60 10.12 -16.58
N ASP A 309 -9.01 10.72 -15.47
CA ASP A 309 -10.01 11.77 -15.41
C ASP A 309 -9.33 13.12 -15.18
N PHE A 310 -10.07 14.22 -15.32
CA PHE A 310 -9.53 15.58 -15.25
C PHE A 310 -10.37 16.40 -14.27
N LEU A 311 -9.76 16.92 -13.20
CA LEU A 311 -10.48 17.66 -12.17
C LEU A 311 -11.07 18.95 -12.76
N GLU A 312 -12.38 19.14 -12.64
CA GLU A 312 -13.14 20.22 -13.31
C GLU A 312 -13.01 20.19 -14.85
N GLY A 313 -12.70 19.03 -15.42
CA GLY A 313 -12.42 18.87 -16.84
C GLY A 313 -11.14 19.57 -17.31
N ASP A 314 -10.30 20.06 -16.39
CA ASP A 314 -9.10 20.84 -16.73
C ASP A 314 -7.97 19.90 -17.23
N PRO A 315 -7.50 20.02 -18.49
CA PRO A 315 -6.41 19.21 -19.04
C PRO A 315 -5.12 19.26 -18.19
N ASP A 316 -4.91 20.34 -17.43
CA ASP A 316 -3.74 20.52 -16.57
C ASP A 316 -3.82 19.74 -15.25
N ARG A 317 -4.99 19.15 -14.92
CA ARG A 317 -5.25 18.49 -13.62
C ARG A 317 -5.69 17.03 -13.77
N PRO A 318 -4.85 16.16 -14.36
CA PRO A 318 -5.19 14.74 -14.51
C PRO A 318 -5.20 14.01 -13.15
N ILE A 319 -6.04 12.99 -13.05
CA ILE A 319 -6.12 12.05 -11.93
C ILE A 319 -6.48 10.66 -12.45
N ILE A 320 -5.74 9.62 -12.06
CA ILE A 320 -6.04 8.24 -12.46
C ILE A 320 -7.17 7.70 -11.59
N THR A 321 -8.25 7.24 -12.22
CA THR A 321 -9.46 6.75 -11.55
C THR A 321 -9.69 5.25 -11.73
N GLY A 322 -9.05 4.62 -12.72
CA GLY A 322 -9.25 3.21 -13.03
C GLY A 322 -8.07 2.55 -13.74
N ARG A 323 -8.19 1.24 -13.95
CA ARG A 323 -7.25 0.41 -14.72
C ARG A 323 -8.05 -0.52 -15.61
N VAL A 324 -7.52 -0.83 -16.80
CA VAL A 324 -8.18 -1.72 -17.75
C VAL A 324 -7.19 -2.73 -18.32
N TYR A 325 -7.71 -3.91 -18.66
CA TYR A 325 -6.97 -4.90 -19.45
C TYR A 325 -7.12 -4.59 -20.95
N HIS A 326 -6.11 -4.93 -21.74
CA HIS A 326 -6.07 -4.74 -23.19
C HIS A 326 -5.42 -5.93 -23.89
N GLY A 327 -5.19 -5.85 -25.20
CA GLY A 327 -4.76 -6.98 -26.03
C GLY A 327 -3.44 -7.65 -25.60
N THR A 328 -2.52 -6.87 -25.01
CA THR A 328 -1.24 -7.35 -24.49
C THR A 328 -1.29 -7.62 -22.98
N ASN A 329 -1.88 -6.72 -22.19
CA ASN A 329 -2.14 -6.92 -20.77
C ASN A 329 -3.50 -7.59 -20.58
N LYS A 330 -3.55 -8.92 -20.67
CA LYS A 330 -4.78 -9.71 -20.60
C LYS A 330 -5.22 -9.95 -19.15
N PRO A 331 -6.51 -10.26 -18.91
CA PRO A 331 -6.98 -10.70 -17.60
C PRO A 331 -6.19 -11.92 -17.08
N PRO A 332 -6.06 -12.10 -15.74
CA PRO A 332 -5.23 -13.16 -15.15
C PRO A 332 -5.67 -14.58 -15.50
N TYR A 333 -6.94 -14.76 -15.85
CA TYR A 333 -7.54 -16.03 -16.24
C TYR A 333 -8.16 -15.94 -17.63
N PRO A 334 -8.12 -17.01 -18.44
CA PRO A 334 -8.73 -17.04 -19.76
C PRO A 334 -10.25 -16.79 -19.71
N LEU A 335 -10.70 -15.68 -20.28
CA LEU A 335 -12.12 -15.35 -20.43
C LEU A 335 -12.59 -15.60 -21.88
N PRO A 336 -13.83 -16.07 -22.09
CA PRO A 336 -14.92 -16.25 -21.11
C PRO A 336 -14.94 -17.60 -20.38
N ALA A 337 -13.93 -18.47 -20.57
CA ALA A 337 -13.93 -19.83 -20.01
C ALA A 337 -13.98 -19.84 -18.47
N GLU A 338 -13.24 -18.94 -17.84
CA GLU A 338 -13.06 -18.86 -16.38
C GLU A 338 -13.89 -17.74 -15.73
N LYS A 339 -15.10 -17.49 -16.28
CA LYS A 339 -15.97 -16.37 -15.88
C LYS A 339 -16.49 -16.39 -14.44
N THR A 340 -16.36 -17.50 -13.72
CA THR A 340 -16.76 -17.63 -12.31
C THR A 340 -15.60 -17.41 -11.34
N LYS A 341 -14.41 -17.08 -11.84
CA LYS A 341 -13.24 -16.76 -11.00
C LYS A 341 -13.12 -15.27 -10.76
N SER A 342 -12.90 -14.91 -9.50
CA SER A 342 -12.49 -13.57 -9.07
C SER A 342 -11.12 -13.67 -8.40
N THR A 343 -10.20 -12.74 -8.68
CA THR A 343 -8.83 -12.84 -8.15
C THR A 343 -8.18 -11.49 -7.87
N ILE A 344 -7.28 -11.48 -6.89
CA ILE A 344 -6.22 -10.50 -6.72
C ILE A 344 -4.91 -11.26 -6.90
N LYS A 345 -4.27 -11.07 -8.06
CA LYS A 345 -3.02 -11.74 -8.42
C LYS A 345 -1.91 -10.72 -8.65
N SER A 346 -0.80 -10.88 -7.95
CA SER A 346 0.39 -10.04 -8.12
C SER A 346 1.34 -10.63 -9.16
N ASP A 347 2.46 -9.94 -9.40
CA ASP A 347 3.63 -10.48 -10.10
C ASP A 347 4.89 -10.00 -9.38
N SER A 348 5.86 -10.88 -9.18
CA SER A 348 7.14 -10.53 -8.55
C SER A 348 7.85 -9.45 -9.37
N SER A 349 8.53 -8.52 -8.71
CA SER A 349 9.25 -7.42 -9.36
C SER A 349 10.62 -7.24 -8.70
N LYS A 350 11.71 -7.00 -9.44
CA LYS A 350 11.81 -6.88 -10.91
C LYS A 350 12.13 -8.21 -11.59
N GLY A 351 11.73 -8.37 -12.86
CA GLY A 351 12.02 -9.51 -13.73
C GLY A 351 11.04 -10.66 -13.59
N GLY A 352 9.74 -10.36 -13.45
CA GLY A 352 8.68 -11.25 -12.95
C GLY A 352 8.69 -12.71 -13.46
N GLY A 353 8.47 -13.64 -12.54
CA GLY A 353 8.49 -15.10 -12.76
C GLY A 353 7.80 -15.90 -11.64
N GLY A 354 7.03 -15.22 -10.78
CA GLY A 354 6.35 -15.80 -9.61
C GLY A 354 5.27 -14.84 -9.09
N PHE A 355 4.32 -15.31 -8.28
CA PHE A 355 3.16 -14.49 -7.88
C PHE A 355 2.57 -14.86 -6.52
N ASN A 356 1.94 -13.86 -5.88
CA ASN A 356 1.03 -14.08 -4.77
C ASN A 356 -0.41 -13.94 -5.28
N GLU A 357 -1.32 -14.74 -4.73
CA GLU A 357 -2.71 -14.77 -5.20
C GLU A 357 -3.70 -15.05 -4.08
N ILE A 358 -4.82 -14.33 -4.11
CA ILE A 358 -6.07 -14.70 -3.45
C ILE A 358 -7.14 -14.82 -4.53
N ARG A 359 -7.70 -16.01 -4.70
CA ARG A 359 -8.71 -16.33 -5.72
C ARG A 359 -9.94 -16.99 -5.11
N PHE A 360 -11.09 -16.63 -5.64
CA PHE A 360 -12.39 -17.23 -5.37
C PHE A 360 -12.91 -17.87 -6.67
N GLU A 361 -13.30 -19.14 -6.61
CA GLU A 361 -14.04 -19.86 -7.65
C GLU A 361 -15.47 -20.08 -7.18
N ASP A 362 -16.44 -19.53 -7.92
CA ASP A 362 -17.87 -19.60 -7.60
C ASP A 362 -18.63 -20.60 -8.48
N LYS A 363 -17.93 -21.50 -9.18
CA LYS A 363 -18.57 -22.59 -9.92
C LYS A 363 -19.23 -23.57 -8.97
N LYS A 364 -20.57 -23.60 -9.02
CA LYS A 364 -21.41 -24.47 -8.19
C LYS A 364 -20.93 -25.93 -8.12
N GLY A 365 -20.73 -26.43 -6.90
CA GLY A 365 -20.24 -27.79 -6.61
C GLY A 365 -18.74 -27.99 -6.83
N LYS A 366 -18.00 -26.91 -7.12
CA LYS A 366 -16.55 -26.86 -7.32
C LYS A 366 -15.96 -25.57 -6.75
N GLU A 367 -16.62 -25.00 -5.74
CA GLU A 367 -16.24 -23.75 -5.11
C GLU A 367 -14.87 -23.88 -4.44
N GLU A 368 -14.02 -22.86 -4.55
CA GLU A 368 -12.67 -22.88 -4.00
C GLU A 368 -12.24 -21.49 -3.54
N VAL A 369 -11.59 -21.42 -2.37
CA VAL A 369 -10.76 -20.29 -1.97
C VAL A 369 -9.31 -20.72 -2.07
N TYR A 370 -8.55 -20.08 -2.96
CA TYR A 370 -7.14 -20.37 -3.19
C TYR A 370 -6.27 -19.22 -2.69
N ILE A 371 -5.26 -19.55 -1.90
CA ILE A 371 -4.27 -18.61 -1.35
C ILE A 371 -2.88 -19.12 -1.67
N GLN A 372 -2.14 -18.40 -2.50
CA GLN A 372 -0.73 -18.66 -2.81
C GLN A 372 0.16 -17.55 -2.26
N ALA A 373 1.21 -17.94 -1.56
CA ALA A 373 2.37 -17.10 -1.29
C ALA A 373 3.54 -17.60 -2.12
N GLU A 374 4.20 -16.71 -2.86
CA GLU A 374 5.36 -17.07 -3.69
C GLU A 374 6.56 -17.54 -2.84
N LYS A 375 6.69 -16.99 -1.64
CA LYS A 375 7.82 -17.27 -0.75
C LYS A 375 7.38 -17.49 0.69
N ASP A 376 7.25 -16.41 1.47
CA ASP A 376 6.94 -16.48 2.89
C ASP A 376 5.47 -16.12 3.14
N ARG A 377 4.75 -16.93 3.94
CA ARG A 377 3.42 -16.58 4.47
C ARG A 377 3.52 -16.42 5.99
N ASN A 378 3.34 -15.19 6.46
CA ASN A 378 3.26 -14.88 7.89
C ASN A 378 1.82 -14.57 8.28
N GLU A 379 1.35 -15.19 9.37
CA GLU A 379 0.01 -14.98 9.92
C GLU A 379 0.11 -14.64 11.41
N LEU A 380 -0.42 -13.48 11.80
CA LEU A 380 -0.43 -13.01 13.18
C LEU A 380 -1.87 -12.75 13.62
N VAL A 381 -2.39 -13.59 14.50
CA VAL A 381 -3.69 -13.41 15.15
C VAL A 381 -3.47 -12.91 16.58
N LYS A 382 -3.99 -11.73 16.89
CA LYS A 382 -3.76 -11.05 18.19
C LYS A 382 -4.65 -11.54 19.33
N ASN A 383 -5.67 -12.34 19.02
CA ASN A 383 -6.59 -12.91 20.00
C ASN A 383 -6.85 -14.38 19.65
N ASP A 384 -8.04 -14.71 19.16
CA ASP A 384 -8.46 -16.09 18.90
C ASP A 384 -8.44 -16.42 17.40
N MET A 385 -7.94 -17.61 17.05
CA MET A 385 -8.08 -18.21 15.73
C MET A 385 -8.94 -19.47 15.85
N SER A 386 -10.01 -19.55 15.07
CA SER A 386 -10.87 -20.73 14.97
C SER A 386 -10.81 -21.30 13.56
N THR A 387 -10.84 -22.63 13.44
CA THR A 387 -10.88 -23.34 12.16
C THR A 387 -11.84 -24.51 12.28
N ASN A 388 -12.83 -24.56 11.39
CA ASN A 388 -13.83 -25.63 11.33
C ASN A 388 -13.86 -26.22 9.92
N VAL A 389 -13.38 -27.45 9.78
CA VAL A 389 -13.35 -28.19 8.51
C VAL A 389 -14.38 -29.32 8.61
N LYS A 390 -15.43 -29.25 7.79
CA LYS A 390 -16.56 -30.20 7.84
C LYS A 390 -16.33 -31.53 7.13
N HIS A 391 -15.24 -31.63 6.39
CA HIS A 391 -14.81 -32.85 5.71
C HIS A 391 -13.36 -33.11 6.09
N ASP A 392 -12.43 -33.10 5.13
CA ASP A 392 -11.04 -33.47 5.38
C ASP A 392 -10.10 -32.26 5.43
N GLN A 393 -9.06 -32.37 6.25
CA GLN A 393 -7.92 -31.45 6.26
C GLN A 393 -6.62 -32.22 5.99
N SER A 394 -5.88 -31.81 4.97
CA SER A 394 -4.52 -32.31 4.68
C SER A 394 -3.49 -31.22 4.94
N LEU A 395 -2.37 -31.57 5.59
CA LEU A 395 -1.23 -30.69 5.79
C LEU A 395 0.05 -31.42 5.40
N THR A 396 0.76 -30.88 4.42
CA THR A 396 2.10 -31.36 4.01
C THR A 396 3.12 -30.27 4.29
N VAL A 397 4.17 -30.62 5.02
CA VAL A 397 5.33 -29.75 5.27
C VAL A 397 6.54 -30.50 4.77
N HIS A 398 7.21 -29.95 3.75
CA HIS A 398 8.32 -30.63 3.07
C HIS A 398 9.64 -30.59 3.85
N HIS A 399 9.75 -29.69 4.83
CA HIS A 399 10.92 -29.56 5.70
C HIS A 399 10.47 -29.66 7.16
N ASP A 400 10.65 -28.61 7.96
CA ASP A 400 10.40 -28.65 9.39
C ASP A 400 9.09 -28.00 9.79
N ARG A 401 8.45 -28.59 10.81
CA ARG A 401 7.33 -27.98 11.52
C ARG A 401 7.66 -27.85 13.00
N THR A 402 7.68 -26.62 13.50
CA THR A 402 7.76 -26.33 14.94
C THR A 402 6.40 -25.89 15.47
N LYS A 403 6.00 -26.42 16.62
CA LYS A 403 4.74 -26.05 17.29
C LYS A 403 5.03 -25.75 18.76
N THR A 404 4.66 -24.56 19.21
CA THR A 404 4.88 -24.12 20.60
C THR A 404 3.54 -23.67 21.20
N ILE A 405 3.11 -24.33 22.27
CA ILE A 405 1.93 -23.97 23.06
C ILE A 405 2.42 -23.54 24.42
N LYS A 406 2.07 -22.33 24.85
CA LYS A 406 2.54 -21.75 26.11
C LYS A 406 1.77 -22.23 27.33
N HIS A 407 0.54 -22.69 27.12
CA HIS A 407 -0.34 -23.23 28.15
C HIS A 407 -0.74 -24.66 27.76
N ASN A 408 -2.03 -24.89 27.48
CA ASN A 408 -2.58 -26.22 27.32
C ASN A 408 -2.82 -26.55 25.85
N GLU A 409 -2.50 -27.79 25.46
CA GLU A 409 -2.94 -28.39 24.21
C GLU A 409 -3.85 -29.57 24.55
N THR A 410 -5.04 -29.60 23.94
CA THR A 410 -5.97 -30.72 24.04
C THR A 410 -6.25 -31.22 22.63
N ILE A 411 -6.11 -32.52 22.42
CA ILE A 411 -6.37 -33.20 21.16
C ILE A 411 -7.37 -34.32 21.42
N THR A 412 -8.53 -34.24 20.79
CA THR A 412 -9.55 -35.30 20.80
C THR A 412 -9.66 -35.88 19.41
N ILE A 413 -9.59 -37.21 19.31
CA ILE A 413 -9.73 -37.96 18.06
C ILE A 413 -10.76 -39.05 18.34
N ASP A 414 -11.96 -38.90 17.78
CA ASP A 414 -13.06 -39.86 18.00
C ASP A 414 -12.85 -41.18 17.26
N GLY A 415 -12.06 -41.13 16.17
CA GLY A 415 -11.66 -42.29 15.39
C GLY A 415 -10.24 -42.77 15.72
N THR A 416 -9.49 -43.12 14.69
CA THR A 416 -8.13 -43.67 14.83
C THR A 416 -7.07 -42.57 14.77
N SER A 417 -6.06 -42.66 15.63
CA SER A 417 -4.82 -41.88 15.55
C SER A 417 -3.66 -42.77 15.13
N THR A 418 -3.02 -42.45 14.01
CA THR A 418 -1.82 -43.16 13.53
C THR A 418 -0.67 -42.17 13.42
N LYS A 419 0.50 -42.52 13.99
CA LYS A 419 1.73 -41.73 13.90
C LYS A 419 2.87 -42.64 13.46
N THR A 420 3.49 -42.32 12.34
CA THR A 420 4.69 -42.98 11.83
C THR A 420 5.86 -42.03 11.94
N ILE A 421 6.94 -42.47 12.57
CA ILE A 421 8.14 -41.67 12.85
C ILE A 421 9.35 -42.53 12.48
N ASP A 422 10.04 -42.14 11.40
CA ASP A 422 11.14 -42.96 10.84
C ASP A 422 12.41 -42.93 11.68
N LYS A 423 12.57 -41.86 12.48
CA LYS A 423 13.75 -41.63 13.31
C LYS A 423 13.36 -41.58 14.79
N THR A 424 13.66 -40.47 15.45
CA THR A 424 13.59 -40.36 16.91
C THR A 424 12.30 -39.69 17.35
N THR A 425 11.69 -40.24 18.40
CA THR A 425 10.71 -39.54 19.24
C THR A 425 11.34 -39.30 20.60
N SER A 426 11.25 -38.08 21.12
CA SER A 426 11.69 -37.74 22.48
C SER A 426 10.54 -37.04 23.20
N ILE A 427 10.20 -37.53 24.40
CA ILE A 427 9.21 -36.94 25.28
C ILE A 427 9.90 -36.61 26.60
N THR A 428 9.80 -35.36 27.04
CA THR A 428 10.40 -34.91 28.29
C THR A 428 9.34 -34.19 29.12
N ILE A 429 8.99 -34.76 30.26
CA ILE A 429 8.10 -34.17 31.25
C ILE A 429 8.97 -33.64 32.39
N LYS A 430 9.14 -32.32 32.48
CA LYS A 430 9.99 -31.71 33.51
C LYS A 430 9.39 -31.81 34.91
N THR A 431 8.07 -31.67 34.98
CA THR A 431 7.28 -31.74 36.21
C THR A 431 5.92 -32.35 35.90
N GLY A 432 5.33 -33.03 36.88
CA GLY A 432 4.01 -33.64 36.75
C GLY A 432 4.04 -35.12 36.36
N THR A 433 2.93 -35.59 35.81
CA THR A 433 2.67 -37.02 35.58
C THR A 433 2.63 -37.33 34.08
N TYR A 434 3.26 -38.43 33.69
CA TYR A 434 2.99 -39.09 32.42
C TYR A 434 2.02 -40.24 32.66
N SER A 435 0.85 -40.21 32.02
CA SER A 435 -0.16 -41.26 32.12
C SER A 435 -0.43 -41.86 30.74
N HIS A 436 -0.43 -43.18 30.68
CA HIS A 436 -0.82 -43.95 29.50
C HIS A 436 -1.85 -44.99 29.94
N ASP A 437 -3.13 -44.69 29.69
CA ASP A 437 -4.25 -45.54 30.06
C ASP A 437 -4.91 -46.12 28.81
N VAL A 438 -5.11 -47.44 28.82
CA VAL A 438 -5.79 -48.19 27.77
C VAL A 438 -6.96 -48.89 28.45
N ALA A 439 -8.12 -48.23 28.42
CA ALA A 439 -9.30 -48.64 29.18
C ALA A 439 -9.86 -50.01 28.77
N ASP A 440 -9.68 -50.40 27.50
CA ASP A 440 -10.10 -51.68 26.97
C ASP A 440 -9.11 -52.21 25.92
N ASN A 441 -9.08 -53.52 25.74
CA ASN A 441 -8.19 -54.28 24.86
C ASN A 441 -6.71 -54.25 25.31
N THR A 442 -5.80 -53.93 24.39
CA THR A 442 -4.38 -54.29 24.52
C THR A 442 -3.45 -53.13 24.21
N ALA A 443 -2.46 -52.91 25.08
CA ALA A 443 -1.25 -52.16 24.75
C ALA A 443 -0.15 -53.15 24.35
N THR A 444 0.54 -52.90 23.22
CA THR A 444 1.66 -53.73 22.75
C THR A 444 2.90 -52.86 22.56
N TYR A 445 4.01 -53.28 23.17
CA TYR A 445 5.33 -52.67 22.99
C TYR A 445 6.26 -53.68 22.35
N HIS A 446 6.85 -53.33 21.20
CA HIS A 446 7.81 -54.18 20.50
C HIS A 446 9.08 -53.39 20.24
N VAL A 447 10.17 -53.80 20.88
CA VAL A 447 11.49 -53.18 20.75
C VAL A 447 12.45 -54.22 20.17
N LYS A 448 12.99 -53.94 18.97
CA LYS A 448 13.88 -54.89 18.25
C LYS A 448 15.26 -55.05 18.90
N LYS A 449 15.71 -54.03 19.64
CA LYS A 449 17.00 -54.01 20.33
C LYS A 449 16.75 -53.99 21.84
N ALA A 450 17.43 -53.12 22.58
CA ALA A 450 17.27 -52.98 24.02
C ALA A 450 16.07 -52.08 24.37
N LEU A 451 15.32 -52.50 25.38
CA LEU A 451 14.47 -51.63 26.20
C LEU A 451 15.21 -51.40 27.53
N THR A 452 15.31 -50.14 27.95
CA THR A 452 15.90 -49.77 29.24
C THR A 452 14.91 -48.92 30.00
N GLU A 453 14.58 -49.34 31.22
CA GLU A 453 13.71 -48.62 32.13
C GLU A 453 14.49 -48.38 33.43
N ASN A 454 14.66 -47.11 33.80
CA ASN A 454 15.33 -46.71 35.03
C ASN A 454 14.30 -46.05 35.94
N TYR A 455 14.20 -46.52 37.18
CA TYR A 455 13.33 -45.95 38.20
C TYR A 455 14.19 -45.60 39.41
N ASP A 456 14.20 -44.32 39.81
CA ASP A 456 15.01 -43.84 40.95
C ASP A 456 14.38 -44.17 42.31
N ASP A 457 13.08 -44.46 42.32
CA ASP A 457 12.33 -44.84 43.52
C ASP A 457 11.69 -46.22 43.30
N THR A 458 10.37 -46.28 43.10
CA THR A 458 9.64 -47.53 43.14
C THR A 458 9.03 -47.88 41.78
N GLN A 459 9.26 -49.11 41.32
CA GLN A 459 8.48 -49.73 40.25
C GLN A 459 7.50 -50.74 40.86
N THR A 460 6.20 -50.59 40.57
CA THR A 460 5.17 -51.56 40.95
C THR A 460 4.53 -52.17 39.70
N THR A 461 4.55 -53.50 39.59
CA THR A 461 3.85 -54.24 38.54
C THR A 461 2.74 -55.08 39.17
N THR A 462 1.48 -54.77 38.86
CA THR A 462 0.32 -55.55 39.31
C THR A 462 -0.35 -56.21 38.11
N VAL A 463 -0.52 -57.53 38.15
CA VAL A 463 -1.17 -58.29 37.08
C VAL A 463 -2.19 -59.23 37.68
N ASN A 464 -3.46 -59.05 37.33
CA ASN A 464 -4.58 -59.82 37.90
C ASN A 464 -4.60 -61.30 37.48
N LYS A 465 -3.98 -61.62 36.34
CA LYS A 465 -3.95 -62.98 35.79
C LYS A 465 -2.54 -63.56 35.85
N LYS A 466 -1.82 -63.54 34.74
CA LYS A 466 -0.53 -64.24 34.59
C LYS A 466 0.57 -63.26 34.22
N ILE A 467 1.69 -63.34 34.92
CA ILE A 467 2.98 -62.79 34.48
C ILE A 467 3.76 -63.93 33.81
N LYS A 468 4.30 -63.69 32.61
CA LYS A 468 5.20 -64.61 31.91
C LYS A 468 6.50 -63.87 31.61
N ILE A 469 7.62 -64.35 32.15
CA ILE A 469 8.97 -63.90 31.82
C ILE A 469 9.66 -65.07 31.12
N GLU A 470 10.10 -64.87 29.89
CA GLU A 470 10.76 -65.89 29.09
C GLU A 470 11.99 -65.26 28.43
N SER A 471 13.15 -65.84 28.68
CA SER A 471 14.41 -65.51 28.00
C SER A 471 14.92 -66.75 27.29
N LYS A 472 15.43 -66.58 26.06
CA LYS A 472 16.16 -67.65 25.36
C LYS A 472 17.62 -67.78 25.85
N ALA A 473 18.04 -66.84 26.67
CA ALA A 473 19.33 -66.83 27.36
C ALA A 473 19.02 -66.65 28.85
N ASP A 474 19.67 -65.68 29.49
CA ASP A 474 19.60 -65.53 30.95
C ASP A 474 18.44 -64.64 31.40
N ILE A 475 18.01 -64.89 32.63
CA ILE A 475 17.22 -63.96 33.45
C ILE A 475 18.08 -63.64 34.66
N GLU A 476 18.53 -62.39 34.78
CA GLU A 476 19.33 -61.92 35.90
C GLU A 476 18.48 -61.05 36.83
N ILE A 477 18.49 -61.35 38.12
CA ILE A 477 17.85 -60.56 39.17
C ILE A 477 18.88 -60.30 40.26
N THR A 478 19.25 -59.03 40.44
CA THR A 478 20.24 -58.60 41.41
C THR A 478 19.62 -57.56 42.35
N ALA A 479 19.82 -57.75 43.66
CA ALA A 479 19.33 -56.83 44.68
C ALA A 479 20.42 -56.59 45.73
N ALA A 480 20.56 -55.35 46.21
CA ALA A 480 21.58 -54.98 47.19
C ALA A 480 21.30 -55.53 48.60
N THR A 481 20.02 -55.75 48.95
CA THR A 481 19.60 -56.13 50.31
C THR A 481 19.05 -57.55 50.37
N GLN A 482 17.99 -57.85 49.60
CA GLN A 482 17.39 -59.17 49.56
C GLN A 482 16.55 -59.41 48.30
N ILE A 483 16.42 -60.68 47.91
CA ILE A 483 15.43 -61.16 46.94
C ILE A 483 14.45 -62.06 47.68
N LYS A 484 13.14 -61.76 47.59
CA LYS A 484 12.07 -62.52 48.24
C LYS A 484 11.02 -62.96 47.22
N LEU A 485 10.86 -64.27 47.04
CA LEU A 485 9.74 -64.86 46.31
C LEU A 485 8.74 -65.40 47.32
N LYS A 486 7.47 -65.01 47.22
CA LYS A 486 6.40 -65.43 48.14
C LYS A 486 5.17 -65.90 47.37
N THR A 487 4.61 -67.04 47.76
CA THR A 487 3.30 -67.53 47.28
C THR A 487 2.52 -68.06 48.48
N GLY A 488 1.41 -67.40 48.85
CA GLY A 488 0.72 -67.70 50.11
C GLY A 488 1.68 -67.61 51.29
N GLU A 489 1.77 -68.67 52.11
CA GLU A 489 2.70 -68.76 53.24
C GLU A 489 4.11 -69.27 52.87
N SER A 490 4.33 -69.75 51.64
CA SER A 490 5.63 -70.26 51.19
C SER A 490 6.56 -69.13 50.74
N THR A 491 7.84 -69.18 51.13
CA THR A 491 8.84 -68.16 50.76
C THR A 491 10.20 -68.76 50.40
N LEU A 492 10.83 -68.18 49.38
CA LEU A 492 12.27 -68.26 49.13
C LEU A 492 12.88 -66.86 49.36
N LEU A 493 13.80 -66.74 50.30
CA LEU A 493 14.44 -65.46 50.67
C LEU A 493 15.96 -65.60 50.57
N MET A 494 16.59 -64.71 49.81
CA MET A 494 18.05 -64.58 49.71
C MET A 494 18.45 -63.22 50.25
N LYS A 495 19.38 -63.18 51.20
CA LYS A 495 19.86 -61.95 51.84
C LYS A 495 21.29 -61.60 51.40
N SER A 496 21.65 -60.32 51.51
CA SER A 496 22.98 -59.81 51.16
C SER A 496 24.11 -60.35 52.05
N ASP A 497 23.79 -60.88 53.23
CA ASP A 497 24.74 -61.55 54.13
C ASP A 497 25.08 -63.00 53.70
N GLY A 498 24.50 -63.48 52.60
CA GLY A 498 24.66 -64.84 52.08
C GLY A 498 23.65 -65.85 52.61
N THR A 499 22.77 -65.46 53.53
CA THR A 499 21.73 -66.36 54.06
C THR A 499 20.66 -66.65 53.00
N ILE A 500 20.33 -67.93 52.82
CA ILE A 500 19.20 -68.39 52.00
C ILE A 500 18.20 -69.10 52.93
N GLU A 501 16.97 -68.59 52.99
CA GLU A 501 15.87 -69.19 53.77
C GLU A 501 14.80 -69.75 52.84
N ILE A 502 14.50 -71.04 53.00
CA ILE A 502 13.38 -71.72 52.34
C ILE A 502 12.36 -72.08 53.41
N LYS A 503 11.14 -71.54 53.31
CA LYS A 503 10.05 -71.78 54.28
C LYS A 503 8.78 -72.20 53.56
N GLY A 504 8.08 -73.16 54.12
CA GLY A 504 6.78 -73.62 53.63
C GLY A 504 6.24 -74.75 54.52
N LEU A 505 4.96 -75.11 54.34
CA LEU A 505 4.32 -76.19 55.08
C LEU A 505 4.99 -77.55 54.80
N ASN A 506 5.34 -77.79 53.54
CA ASN A 506 6.06 -78.98 53.09
C ASN A 506 7.20 -78.55 52.17
N ILE A 507 8.43 -78.98 52.47
CA ILE A 507 9.59 -78.79 51.60
C ILE A 507 9.98 -80.17 51.06
N LYS A 508 9.78 -80.39 49.76
CA LYS A 508 10.11 -81.63 49.06
C LYS A 508 11.30 -81.38 48.14
N ILE A 509 12.40 -82.10 48.34
CA ILE A 509 13.62 -82.02 47.51
C ILE A 509 13.83 -83.40 46.89
N GLU A 510 13.76 -83.50 45.57
CA GLU A 510 13.89 -84.76 44.81
C GLU A 510 14.88 -84.57 43.66
N GLY A 511 15.72 -85.59 43.41
CA GLY A 511 16.73 -85.56 42.35
C GLY A 511 17.44 -86.90 42.25
N ILE A 512 18.10 -87.14 41.10
CA ILE A 512 18.91 -88.35 40.89
C ILE A 512 20.11 -88.37 41.84
N ALA A 513 20.69 -87.20 42.11
CA ALA A 513 21.72 -86.99 43.12
C ALA A 513 21.40 -85.69 43.87
N ILE A 514 21.44 -85.76 45.20
CA ILE A 514 21.29 -84.59 46.09
C ILE A 514 22.49 -84.60 47.02
N ALA A 515 23.28 -83.53 47.00
CA ALA A 515 24.39 -83.30 47.92
C ALA A 515 24.05 -82.12 48.83
N ILE A 516 24.23 -82.30 50.14
CA ILE A 516 24.10 -81.24 51.14
C ILE A 516 25.41 -81.21 51.91
N GLU A 517 26.21 -80.18 51.66
CA GLU A 517 27.53 -80.01 52.26
C GLU A 517 27.58 -78.70 53.06
N GLY A 518 28.10 -78.76 54.28
CA GLY A 518 28.29 -77.60 55.13
C GLY A 518 29.73 -77.54 55.60
N GLY A 519 30.42 -76.41 55.36
CA GLY A 519 31.83 -76.26 55.73
C GLY A 519 32.09 -76.25 57.25
N VAL A 520 31.06 -75.96 58.06
CA VAL A 520 31.13 -75.97 59.54
C VAL A 520 30.13 -76.96 60.13
N THR A 521 28.85 -76.90 59.73
CA THR A 521 27.81 -77.76 60.28
C THR A 521 26.69 -77.96 59.26
N VAL A 522 26.18 -79.19 59.20
CA VAL A 522 24.86 -79.50 58.63
C VAL A 522 23.99 -79.96 59.79
N ALA A 523 23.00 -79.16 60.16
CA ALA A 523 22.09 -79.47 61.26
C ALA A 523 20.72 -79.89 60.72
N ILE A 524 20.26 -81.08 61.11
CA ILE A 524 18.93 -81.59 60.78
C ILE A 524 18.19 -81.78 62.10
N HIS A 525 17.04 -81.12 62.23
CA HIS A 525 16.21 -81.18 63.42
C HIS A 525 14.74 -81.33 63.02
N GLY A 526 14.02 -82.19 63.73
CA GLY A 526 12.58 -82.39 63.56
C GLY A 526 12.05 -83.32 64.63
N GLY A 527 10.73 -83.30 64.86
CA GLY A 527 10.08 -84.23 65.79
C GLY A 527 10.30 -85.71 65.41
N MET A 528 10.54 -85.98 64.13
CA MET A 528 11.05 -87.24 63.61
C MET A 528 12.01 -86.93 62.46
N VAL A 529 13.19 -87.56 62.47
CA VAL A 529 14.14 -87.54 61.36
C VAL A 529 14.29 -88.96 60.85
N THR A 530 13.95 -89.20 59.59
CA THR A 530 14.10 -90.51 58.93
C THR A 530 15.11 -90.38 57.80
N SER A 531 16.22 -91.10 57.90
CA SER A 531 17.16 -91.31 56.80
C SER A 531 17.17 -92.78 56.41
N LYS A 532 16.96 -93.06 55.14
CA LYS A 532 16.90 -94.42 54.58
C LYS A 532 17.66 -94.42 53.25
N ALA A 533 18.52 -95.42 53.07
CA ALA A 533 19.09 -95.75 51.77
C ALA A 533 18.70 -97.18 51.40
N ASP A 534 18.47 -97.43 50.11
CA ASP A 534 18.04 -98.75 49.63
C ASP A 534 19.21 -99.72 49.38
N THR A 535 20.40 -99.18 49.04
CA THR A 535 21.62 -99.97 48.83
C THR A 535 22.63 -99.78 49.95
N VAL A 536 23.16 -98.56 50.10
CA VAL A 536 24.22 -98.26 51.08
C VAL A 536 23.93 -96.92 51.75
N HIS A 537 23.87 -96.93 53.08
CA HIS A 537 23.80 -95.72 53.92
C HIS A 537 25.15 -95.52 54.60
N ASN A 538 25.99 -94.65 54.05
CA ASN A 538 27.31 -94.35 54.62
C ASN A 538 27.23 -93.14 55.54
N THR A 539 27.47 -93.37 56.83
CA THR A 539 27.68 -92.31 57.83
C THR A 539 29.09 -92.45 58.38
N SER A 540 29.97 -91.50 58.08
CA SER A 540 31.39 -91.57 58.44
C SER A 540 31.94 -90.18 58.75
N GLY A 541 32.89 -90.12 59.68
CA GLY A 541 33.59 -88.89 60.08
C GLY A 541 34.66 -89.23 61.14
N ALA A 542 35.51 -88.27 61.48
CA ALA A 542 36.52 -88.47 62.55
C ALA A 542 35.88 -88.88 63.89
N LEU A 543 34.64 -88.41 64.12
CA LEU A 543 33.76 -88.87 65.19
C LEU A 543 32.34 -88.95 64.64
N VAL A 544 31.71 -90.11 64.77
CA VAL A 544 30.27 -90.28 64.52
C VAL A 544 29.62 -90.58 65.86
N GLU A 545 28.84 -89.62 66.36
CA GLU A 545 28.18 -89.75 67.65
C GLU A 545 26.67 -89.91 67.47
N SER A 546 26.11 -90.99 68.03
CA SER A 546 24.67 -91.25 68.03
C SER A 546 24.18 -91.34 69.47
N LYS A 547 23.38 -90.36 69.91
CA LYS A 547 22.88 -90.24 71.28
C LYS A 547 21.36 -90.26 71.28
N GLY A 548 20.78 -91.31 71.86
CA GLY A 548 19.35 -91.38 72.16
C GLY A 548 19.11 -91.09 73.63
N THR A 549 18.18 -90.19 73.95
CA THR A 549 17.81 -89.88 75.34
C THR A 549 16.97 -90.97 76.01
N ALA A 550 16.24 -91.76 75.21
CA ALA A 550 15.47 -92.91 75.69
C ALA A 550 16.08 -94.25 75.21
N THR A 551 16.17 -94.45 73.90
CA THR A 551 16.78 -95.65 73.30
C THR A 551 17.57 -95.27 72.05
N ASN A 552 18.73 -95.90 71.90
CA ASN A 552 19.47 -95.89 70.63
C ASN A 552 19.58 -97.34 70.15
N THR A 553 18.95 -97.65 69.01
CA THR A 553 18.83 -99.02 68.50
C THR A 553 19.52 -99.13 67.16
N VAL A 554 20.61 -99.88 67.10
CA VAL A 554 21.32 -100.24 65.87
C VAL A 554 21.00 -101.70 65.55
N LYS A 555 20.42 -101.97 64.37
CA LYS A 555 20.07 -103.33 63.92
C LYS A 555 20.64 -103.57 62.52
N GLY A 556 21.30 -104.71 62.33
CA GLY A 556 21.86 -105.12 61.04
C GLY A 556 22.26 -106.59 61.06
N GLY A 557 22.40 -107.21 59.89
CA GLY A 557 22.83 -108.61 59.76
C GLY A 557 24.25 -108.87 60.28
N VAL A 558 25.11 -107.83 60.26
CA VAL A 558 26.43 -107.79 60.90
C VAL A 558 26.62 -106.40 61.50
N VAL A 559 26.98 -106.33 62.77
CA VAL A 559 27.33 -105.09 63.48
C VAL A 559 28.72 -105.27 64.08
N LEU A 560 29.69 -104.51 63.59
CA LEU A 560 31.06 -104.52 64.08
C LEU A 560 31.27 -103.27 64.95
N LEU A 561 31.39 -103.47 66.26
CA LEU A 561 31.74 -102.44 67.23
C LEU A 561 33.21 -102.65 67.58
N ASN A 562 34.09 -101.72 67.16
CA ASN A 562 35.45 -101.69 67.67
C ASN A 562 35.48 -100.75 68.89
N PRO A 563 35.87 -101.22 70.08
CA PRO A 563 35.96 -100.40 71.29
C PRO A 563 37.04 -99.32 71.20
#